data_AF-A0A645FIR1-F1
#
_entry.id   AF-A0A645FIR1-F1
#
_cell.length_a   1.000
_cell.length_b   1.000
_cell.length_c   1.000
_cell.angle_alpha   90.00
_cell.angle_beta   90.00
_cell.angle_gamma   90.00
#
_symmetry.space_group_name_H-M   'P 1'
#
loop_
_entity.id
_entity.type
_entity.pdbx_description
1 polymer ?
#
loop_
_entity_poly.entity_id
_entity_poly.type
_entity_poly.pdbx_seq_one_letter_code
_entity_poly.pdbx_strand_id
1 'polypeptide(L)'
;MNESIASKFAFSLNVSFVAMAIVFGILVILWFVIRSQSFLLGEKKGSKVEESVDLNEVKKGNIEEVLQTIDISKDYEIVAAIMAALSAELDTPISGLNIKSIKRVNTLNSNWQKTSIDEKLNN
;
A
#
# COMPACT_ATOMS: atom_id res chain seq x y z
N MET A 1 40.38 -39.71 33.72
CA MET A 1 39.20 -38.85 33.99
C MET A 1 38.29 -38.99 32.78
N ASN A 2 37.25 -39.82 32.89
CA ASN A 2 36.36 -40.12 31.76
C ASN A 2 35.17 -39.17 31.86
N GLU A 3 35.26 -38.02 31.19
CA GLU A 3 34.13 -37.09 31.09
C GLU A 3 32.96 -37.80 30.41
N SER A 4 31.84 -37.91 31.14
CA SER A 4 30.63 -38.60 30.68
C SER A 4 30.17 -38.00 29.36
N ILE A 5 29.79 -38.85 28.40
CA ILE A 5 29.24 -38.41 27.11
C ILE A 5 28.06 -37.45 27.32
N ALA A 6 27.29 -37.64 28.40
CA ALA A 6 26.21 -36.74 28.80
C ALA A 6 26.68 -35.30 29.13
N SER A 7 27.85 -35.12 29.77
CA SER A 7 28.37 -33.77 30.06
C SER A 7 28.81 -33.05 28.79
N LYS A 8 29.35 -33.78 27.81
CA LYS A 8 29.70 -33.24 26.49
C LYS A 8 28.48 -32.82 25.67
N PHE A 9 27.39 -33.60 25.73
CA PHE A 9 26.12 -33.22 25.11
C PHE A 9 25.48 -32.01 25.80
N ALA A 10 25.50 -31.94 27.12
CA ALA A 10 25.01 -30.76 27.84
C ALA A 10 25.83 -29.51 27.51
N PHE A 11 27.15 -29.65 27.33
CA PHE A 11 28.03 -28.57 26.91
C PHE A 11 27.71 -28.09 25.49
N SER A 12 27.56 -29.00 24.51
CA SER A 12 27.25 -28.62 23.14
C SER A 12 25.86 -27.98 22.98
N LEU A 13 24.87 -28.40 23.77
CA LEU A 13 23.56 -27.77 23.82
C LEU A 13 23.63 -26.32 24.33
N ASN A 14 24.42 -26.07 25.38
CA ASN A 14 24.65 -24.71 25.90
C ASN A 14 25.33 -23.83 24.84
N VAL A 15 26.36 -24.33 24.17
CA VAL A 15 27.06 -23.57 23.13
C VAL A 15 26.13 -23.24 21.96
N SER A 16 25.32 -24.21 21.51
CA SER A 16 24.32 -23.99 20.46
C SER A 16 23.27 -22.96 20.86
N PHE A 17 22.77 -23.03 22.10
CA PHE A 17 21.82 -22.07 22.63
C PHE A 17 22.39 -20.65 22.67
N VAL A 18 23.65 -20.50 23.10
CA VAL A 18 24.35 -19.20 23.10
C VAL A 18 24.53 -18.68 21.67
N ALA A 19 24.93 -19.53 20.72
CA ALA A 19 25.04 -19.14 19.31
C ALA A 19 23.70 -18.68 18.73
N MET A 20 22.62 -19.41 19.03
CA MET A 20 21.26 -19.04 18.62
C MET A 20 20.82 -17.71 19.26
N ALA A 21 21.13 -17.49 20.53
CA ALA A 21 20.81 -16.25 21.22
C ALA A 21 21.54 -15.03 20.62
N ILE A 22 22.80 -15.18 20.22
CA ILE A 22 23.56 -14.12 19.55
C ILE A 22 22.93 -13.77 18.19
N VAL A 23 22.62 -14.77 17.36
CA VAL A 23 21.97 -14.57 16.06
C VAL A 23 20.59 -13.91 16.24
N PHE A 24 19.81 -14.39 17.20
CA PHE A 24 18.53 -13.78 17.55
C PHE A 24 18.69 -12.32 18.00
N GLY A 25 19.70 -12.03 18.82
CA GLY A 25 20.05 -10.66 19.22
C GLY A 25 20.39 -9.75 18.04
N ILE A 26 21.16 -10.24 17.06
CA ILE A 26 21.47 -9.49 15.84
C ILE A 26 20.19 -9.14 15.06
N LEU A 27 19.26 -10.08 14.93
CA LEU A 27 17.97 -9.83 14.26
C LEU A 27 17.12 -8.78 15.01
N VAL A 28 17.08 -8.85 16.34
CA VAL A 28 16.38 -7.86 17.17
C VAL A 28 17.00 -6.46 17.01
N ILE A 29 18.34 -6.38 17.00
CA ILE A 29 19.06 -5.11 16.81
C ILE A 29 18.77 -4.54 15.41
N LEU A 30 18.82 -5.36 14.36
CA LEU A 30 18.49 -4.93 13.00
C LEU A 30 17.05 -4.43 12.91
N TRP A 31 16.10 -5.15 13.49
CA TRP A 31 14.70 -4.73 13.57
C TRP A 31 14.56 -3.37 14.28
N PHE A 32 15.26 -3.19 15.41
CA PHE A 32 15.27 -1.92 16.14
C PHE A 32 15.86 -0.78 15.32
N VAL A 33 16.97 -1.00 14.62
CA VAL A 33 17.61 -0.01 13.74
C VAL A 33 16.67 0.39 12.60
N ILE A 34 16.03 -0.57 11.93
CA ILE A 34 15.05 -0.27 10.86
C ILE A 34 13.89 0.56 11.39
N ARG A 35 13.37 0.22 12.58
CA ARG A 35 12.29 0.96 13.23
C ARG A 35 12.71 2.37 13.65
N SER A 36 13.94 2.54 14.12
CA SER A 36 14.51 3.83 14.52
C SER A 36 14.80 4.71 13.31
N GLN A 37 15.34 4.16 12.22
CA GLN A 37 15.51 4.87 10.96
C GLN A 37 14.16 5.28 10.37
N SER A 38 13.14 4.41 10.42
CA SER A 38 11.77 4.75 9.99
C SER A 38 11.16 5.89 10.81
N PHE A 39 11.61 6.08 12.06
CA PHE A 39 11.18 7.19 12.90
C PHE A 39 11.94 8.49 12.59
N LEU A 40 13.24 8.42 12.34
CA LEU A 40 14.10 9.59 12.06
C LEU A 40 13.99 10.09 10.60
N LEU A 41 13.71 9.20 9.65
CA LEU A 41 13.46 9.53 8.22
C LEU A 41 11.96 9.69 7.91
N GLY A 42 11.11 9.66 8.95
CA GLY A 42 9.67 9.77 8.81
C GLY A 42 9.17 11.20 8.65
N GLU A 43 9.39 11.82 7.48
CA GLU A 43 8.41 12.79 6.99
C GLU A 43 7.12 12.04 6.63
N LYS A 44 6.11 12.24 7.50
CA LYS A 44 4.66 12.09 7.28
C LYS A 44 4.23 11.00 6.30
N LYS A 45 4.14 9.75 6.79
CA LYS A 45 3.16 8.79 6.27
C LYS A 45 2.01 8.70 7.25
N GLY A 46 0.87 9.26 6.84
CA GLY A 46 -0.38 9.22 7.59
C GLY A 46 -0.71 7.78 7.99
N SER A 47 -0.81 7.59 9.30
CA SER A 47 -1.45 6.44 9.92
C SER A 47 -2.88 6.36 9.41
N LYS A 48 -3.19 5.34 8.60
CA LYS A 48 -4.55 4.84 8.49
C LYS A 48 -4.61 3.65 9.44
N VAL A 49 -5.14 3.96 10.62
CA VAL A 49 -5.47 3.02 11.69
C VAL A 49 -6.48 2.02 11.15
N GLU A 50 -6.25 0.76 11.49
CA GLU A 50 -7.20 -0.35 11.36
C GLU A 50 -8.54 0.04 11.99
N GLU A 51 -9.60 0.08 11.20
CA GLU A 51 -10.96 0.16 11.71
C GLU A 51 -11.49 -1.26 11.79
N SER A 52 -11.66 -1.72 13.02
CA SER A 52 -12.38 -2.93 13.41
C SER A 52 -13.74 -2.97 12.71
N VAL A 53 -14.05 -4.12 12.11
CA VAL A 53 -15.38 -4.45 11.61
C VAL A 53 -16.35 -4.43 12.80
N ASP A 54 -17.18 -3.40 12.87
CA ASP A 54 -18.44 -3.46 13.62
C ASP A 54 -19.59 -3.40 12.61
N LEU A 55 -20.18 -4.57 12.37
CA LEU A 55 -21.41 -4.72 11.62
C LEU A 55 -22.55 -4.44 12.61
N ASN A 56 -23.07 -3.22 12.64
CA ASN A 56 -24.48 -2.88 12.85
C ASN A 56 -24.66 -1.37 13.08
N GLU A 57 -25.82 -0.87 12.62
CA GLU A 57 -26.28 0.53 12.68
C GLU A 57 -25.66 1.43 11.58
N VAL A 58 -26.38 2.07 10.67
CA VAL A 58 -27.65 2.77 10.78
C VAL A 58 -28.36 2.81 9.42
N LYS A 59 -29.62 2.38 9.42
CA LYS A 59 -30.62 2.70 8.39
C LYS A 59 -31.17 4.10 8.65
N LYS A 60 -30.79 5.11 7.86
CA LYS A 60 -31.69 6.19 7.38
C LYS A 60 -30.96 7.12 6.42
N GLY A 61 -31.69 7.56 5.40
CA GLY A 61 -31.16 8.11 4.17
C GLY A 61 -30.48 9.46 4.26
N ASN A 62 -29.59 9.69 3.30
CA ASN A 62 -29.48 10.94 2.55
C ASN A 62 -28.87 10.60 1.19
N ILE A 63 -29.43 11.15 0.12
CA ILE A 63 -28.88 11.03 -1.24
C ILE A 63 -27.68 11.96 -1.27
N GLU A 64 -26.52 11.42 -0.92
CA GLU A 64 -25.24 12.10 -1.08
C GLU A 64 -24.51 11.44 -2.24
N GLU A 65 -24.19 12.27 -3.23
CA GLU A 65 -23.43 11.97 -4.43
C GLU A 65 -22.18 11.15 -4.07
N VAL A 66 -22.25 9.84 -4.30
CA VAL A 66 -21.13 8.93 -4.05
C VAL A 66 -20.04 9.27 -5.06
N LEU A 67 -19.09 10.10 -4.63
CA LEU A 67 -17.80 10.26 -5.26
C LEU A 67 -17.09 8.90 -5.20
N GLN A 68 -17.31 8.09 -6.23
CA GLN A 68 -16.65 6.81 -6.37
C GLN A 68 -15.21 7.07 -6.80
N THR A 69 -14.32 7.20 -5.82
CA THR A 69 -12.89 7.10 -6.07
C THR A 69 -12.61 5.67 -6.47
N ILE A 70 -12.11 5.49 -7.70
CA ILE A 70 -11.66 4.18 -8.17
C ILE A 70 -10.50 3.78 -7.27
N ASP A 71 -10.69 2.69 -6.54
CA ASP A 71 -9.61 2.10 -5.76
C ASP A 71 -8.65 1.46 -6.77
N ILE A 72 -7.53 2.12 -6.99
CA ILE A 72 -6.50 1.72 -7.96
C ILE A 72 -5.98 0.30 -7.63
N SER A 73 -6.12 -0.14 -6.38
CA SER A 73 -5.78 -1.49 -5.94
C SER A 73 -6.84 -2.55 -6.24
N LYS A 74 -8.04 -2.17 -6.67
CA LYS A 74 -9.16 -3.09 -6.98
C LYS A 74 -9.54 -3.08 -8.46
N ASP A 75 -9.41 -1.94 -9.13
CA ASP A 75 -9.89 -1.75 -10.51
C ASP A 75 -8.75 -1.77 -11.55
N TYR A 76 -7.95 -2.84 -11.54
CA TYR A 76 -6.78 -3.00 -12.42
C TYR A 76 -7.11 -2.95 -13.93
N GLU A 77 -8.29 -3.41 -14.33
CA GLU A 77 -8.73 -3.40 -15.73
C GLU A 77 -8.81 -1.98 -16.30
N ILE A 78 -9.35 -1.04 -15.51
CA ILE A 78 -9.49 0.37 -15.90
C ILE A 78 -8.10 1.01 -15.99
N VAL A 79 -7.24 0.73 -15.01
CA VAL A 79 -5.85 1.22 -14.99
C VAL A 79 -5.09 0.72 -16.22
N ALA A 80 -5.22 -0.57 -16.55
CA ALA A 80 -4.56 -1.18 -17.71
C ALA A 80 -5.05 -0.57 -19.04
N ALA A 81 -6.37 -0.38 -19.19
CA ALA A 81 -6.94 0.24 -20.38
C ALA A 81 -6.45 1.69 -20.57
N ILE A 82 -6.41 2.48 -19.49
CA ILE A 82 -5.91 3.86 -19.53
C ILE A 82 -4.40 3.88 -19.84
N MET A 83 -3.60 3.02 -19.19
CA MET A 83 -2.17 2.93 -19.43
C MET A 83 -1.84 2.53 -20.87
N ALA A 84 -2.58 1.57 -21.44
CA ALA A 84 -2.41 1.16 -22.83
C ALA A 84 -2.71 2.32 -23.80
N ALA A 85 -3.80 3.04 -23.58
CA ALA A 85 -4.17 4.19 -24.41
C ALA A 85 -3.13 5.32 -24.33
N LEU A 86 -2.66 5.65 -23.12
CA LEU A 86 -1.63 6.69 -22.92
C LEU A 86 -0.28 6.27 -23.52
N SER A 87 0.10 4.99 -23.37
CA SER A 87 1.35 4.47 -23.93
C SER A 87 1.35 4.56 -25.46
N ALA A 88 0.22 4.28 -26.10
CA ALA A 88 0.06 4.38 -27.54
C ALA A 88 0.10 5.84 -28.04
N GLU A 89 -0.52 6.78 -27.33
CA GLU A 89 -0.59 8.19 -27.74
C GLU A 89 0.72 8.94 -27.49
N LEU A 90 1.39 8.67 -26.37
CA LEU A 90 2.57 9.41 -25.93
C LEU A 90 3.90 8.78 -26.40
N ASP A 91 3.84 7.72 -27.21
CA ASP A 91 4.98 6.89 -27.62
C ASP A 91 5.93 6.54 -26.45
N THR A 92 5.34 6.37 -25.27
CA THR A 92 6.06 6.16 -24.01
C THR A 92 5.78 4.75 -23.54
N PRO A 93 6.81 3.95 -23.19
CA PRO A 93 6.58 2.59 -22.71
C PRO A 93 5.78 2.60 -21.40
N ILE A 94 4.97 1.55 -21.18
CA ILE A 94 4.12 1.37 -19.99
C ILE A 94 4.93 1.53 -18.68
N SER A 95 6.19 1.11 -18.67
CA SER A 95 7.10 1.25 -17.51
C SER A 95 7.45 2.70 -17.14
N GLY A 96 7.30 3.65 -18.08
CA GLY A 96 7.54 5.07 -17.88
C GLY A 96 6.33 5.86 -17.39
N LEU A 97 5.17 5.21 -17.26
CA LEU A 97 3.92 5.86 -16.86
C LEU A 97 3.51 5.43 -15.44
N ASN A 98 2.95 6.35 -14.65
CA ASN A 98 2.46 6.06 -13.32
C ASN A 98 1.18 6.87 -13.01
N ILE A 99 0.08 6.17 -12.75
CA ILE A 99 -1.20 6.80 -12.43
C ILE A 99 -1.29 7.02 -10.92
N LYS A 100 -1.25 8.29 -10.51
CA LYS A 100 -1.33 8.69 -9.09
C LYS A 100 -2.74 8.53 -8.50
N SER A 101 -3.77 8.94 -9.24
CA SER A 101 -5.15 8.91 -8.75
C SER A 101 -6.15 8.95 -9.90
N ILE A 102 -7.21 8.15 -9.82
CA ILE A 102 -8.35 8.22 -10.74
C ILE A 102 -9.59 8.63 -9.95
N LYS A 103 -10.16 9.79 -10.27
CA LYS A 103 -11.40 10.28 -9.65
C LYS A 103 -12.51 10.25 -10.70
N ARG A 104 -13.52 9.42 -10.49
CA ARG A 104 -14.71 9.44 -11.33
C ARG A 104 -15.57 10.64 -10.92
N VAL A 105 -15.91 11.49 -11.88
CA VAL A 105 -16.85 12.59 -11.70
C VAL A 105 -18.22 12.14 -12.18
N ASN A 106 -19.18 12.02 -11.27
CA ASN A 106 -20.53 11.52 -11.57
C ASN A 106 -21.51 12.70 -11.72
N THR A 107 -21.20 13.65 -12.60
CA THR A 107 -22.03 14.86 -12.75
C THR A 107 -22.75 14.83 -14.08
N LEU A 108 -24.09 14.75 -14.03
CA LEU A 108 -24.99 14.96 -15.19
C LEU A 108 -24.88 16.40 -15.77
N ASN A 109 -24.21 17.32 -15.06
CA ASN A 109 -23.99 18.71 -15.45
C ASN A 109 -22.52 19.12 -15.24
N SER A 110 -21.56 18.35 -15.75
CA SER A 110 -20.15 18.75 -15.71
C SER A 110 -19.93 20.02 -16.54
N ASN A 111 -19.18 20.99 -16.00
CA ASN A 111 -18.73 22.15 -16.75
C ASN A 111 -17.95 21.74 -18.02
N TRP A 112 -17.29 20.58 -18.01
CA TRP A 112 -16.60 20.03 -19.19
C TRP A 112 -17.57 19.68 -20.32
N GLN A 113 -18.75 19.15 -19.99
CA GLN A 113 -19.76 18.80 -20.98
C GLN A 113 -20.39 20.07 -21.58
N LYS A 114 -20.63 21.09 -20.74
CA LYS A 114 -21.13 22.39 -21.22
C LYS A 114 -20.15 23.03 -22.20
N THR A 115 -18.87 23.16 -21.82
CA THR A 115 -17.86 23.80 -22.67
C THR A 115 -17.66 23.07 -24.00
N SER A 116 -17.66 21.73 -24.02
CA SER A 116 -17.51 20.95 -25.26
C SER A 116 -18.71 21.03 -26.19
N ILE A 117 -19.92 21.17 -25.64
CA ILE A 117 -21.12 21.41 -26.45
C ILE A 117 -21.12 22.85 -26.98
N ASP A 118 -20.79 23.83 -26.14
CA ASP A 118 -20.75 25.24 -26.54
C ASP A 118 -19.70 25.50 -27.63
N GLU A 119 -18.52 24.87 -27.55
CA GLU A 119 -17.49 24.91 -28.60
C GLU A 119 -18.02 24.37 -29.94
N LYS A 120 -18.77 23.26 -29.91
CA LYS A 120 -19.35 22.63 -31.11
C LYS A 120 -20.55 23.36 -31.72
N LEU A 121 -21.23 24.18 -30.93
CA LEU A 121 -22.38 24.95 -31.39
C LEU A 121 -21.99 26.37 -31.86
N ASN A 122 -20.85 26.88 -31.40
CA ASN A 122 -20.34 28.22 -31.74
C ASN A 122 -19.27 28.21 -32.86
N ASN A 123 -19.02 27.05 -33.47
CA ASN A 123 -18.17 26.86 -34.66
C ASN A 123 -18.92 26.05 -35.71
#